data_AF-A0AAD4G7V5-F1
#
_entry.id   AF-A0AAD4G7V5-F1
#
_cell.length_a   1.000
_cell.length_b   1.000
_cell.length_c   1.000
_cell.angle_alpha   90.00
_cell.angle_beta   90.00
_cell.angle_gamma   90.00
#
_symmetry.space_group_name_H-M   'P 1'
#
loop_
_entity.id
_entity.type
_entity.pdbx_description
1 polymer ?
#
loop_
_entity_poly.entity_id
_entity_poly.type
_entity_poly.pdbx_seq_one_letter_code
_entity_poly.pdbx_strand_id
1 'polypeptide(L)'
;MLLTTIDLWIALDKLVLKEIPMLKDYNSDISAVPLANLLLRRSTSIGRLRRARQYLSRCHSRTDSKSSIFSQATSEETFAVRYHNQSSSLQGLKGRIEEAALQEIDKKTEELKRANEQHAKVKLRADGIHHTYATLGATKRHAPNCRKCNLEGKLNSMKLEVYEWPLPDDELHAAIVVFELACPLTFSTWRYAMFRLLFSLSKSHRSRGKRPFLLSNYHALQPYFSRRPRSHITLASSSRPVEHRTLFIPATEDQIHVENSLTFFGFNTWEGIPVANSFSKVDIKRYCTYELQEGPYCGLQPYIIGTTHTSNHVLAGQAECPKELSIH
;
A
#
# COMPACT_ATOMS: atom_id res chain seq x y z
N MET A 1 -13.83 -27.96 0.40
CA MET A 1 -13.93 -26.58 0.95
C MET A 1 -13.62 -25.53 -0.10
N LEU A 2 -12.57 -25.67 -0.91
CA LEU A 2 -12.18 -24.71 -1.95
C LEU A 2 -13.32 -24.29 -2.91
N LEU A 3 -14.07 -25.26 -3.45
CA LEU A 3 -15.21 -24.98 -4.34
C LEU A 3 -16.29 -24.11 -3.66
N THR A 4 -16.51 -24.30 -2.35
CA THR A 4 -17.44 -23.45 -1.59
C THR A 4 -16.90 -22.04 -1.43
N THR A 5 -15.61 -21.87 -1.16
CA THR A 5 -14.98 -20.54 -1.08
C THR A 5 -15.10 -19.79 -2.41
N ILE A 6 -14.93 -20.48 -3.54
CA ILE A 6 -15.11 -19.91 -4.88
C ILE A 6 -16.57 -19.53 -5.11
N ASP A 7 -17.53 -20.39 -4.78
CA ASP A 7 -18.95 -20.07 -4.92
C ASP A 7 -19.36 -18.84 -4.09
N LEU A 8 -18.84 -18.72 -2.86
CA LEU A 8 -19.06 -17.56 -1.99
C LEU A 8 -18.45 -16.29 -2.61
N TRP A 9 -17.23 -16.38 -3.14
CA TRP A 9 -16.62 -15.26 -3.85
C TRP A 9 -17.42 -14.87 -5.09
N ILE A 10 -17.90 -15.82 -5.89
CA ILE A 10 -18.75 -15.53 -7.06
C ILE A 10 -20.05 -14.83 -6.65
N ALA A 11 -20.66 -15.24 -5.54
CA ALA A 11 -21.85 -14.56 -5.02
C ALA A 11 -21.54 -13.11 -4.62
N LEU A 12 -20.42 -12.89 -3.91
CA LEU A 12 -19.94 -11.56 -3.53
C LEU A 12 -19.63 -10.69 -4.76
N ASP A 13 -18.93 -11.24 -5.75
CA ASP A 13 -18.57 -10.58 -7.00
C ASP A 13 -19.83 -10.11 -7.74
N LYS A 14 -20.84 -10.98 -7.89
CA LYS A 14 -22.13 -10.61 -8.48
C LYS A 14 -22.85 -9.48 -7.75
N LEU A 15 -22.74 -9.41 -6.43
CA LEU A 15 -23.33 -8.32 -5.65
C LEU A 15 -22.59 -7.01 -5.91
N VAL A 16 -21.27 -7.03 -5.86
CA VAL A 16 -20.44 -5.84 -6.08
C VAL A 16 -20.56 -5.33 -7.51
N LEU A 17 -20.64 -6.21 -8.52
CA LEU A 17 -20.85 -5.82 -9.92
C LEU A 17 -22.24 -5.21 -10.19
N LYS A 18 -23.21 -5.37 -9.30
CA LYS A 18 -24.50 -4.67 -9.39
C LYS A 18 -24.39 -3.25 -8.86
N GLU A 19 -23.67 -3.06 -7.75
CA GLU A 19 -23.50 -1.76 -7.11
C GLU A 19 -22.44 -0.89 -7.81
N ILE A 20 -21.37 -1.52 -8.32
CA ILE A 20 -20.26 -0.87 -9.02
C ILE A 20 -20.09 -1.54 -10.40
N PRO A 21 -20.94 -1.23 -11.38
CA PRO A 21 -20.91 -1.87 -12.69
C PRO A 21 -19.61 -1.71 -13.45
N MET A 22 -18.88 -0.60 -13.23
CA MET A 22 -17.59 -0.31 -13.87
C MET A 22 -16.52 -1.38 -13.58
N LEU A 23 -16.66 -2.11 -12.47
CA LEU A 23 -15.73 -3.18 -12.10
C LEU A 23 -15.73 -4.34 -13.12
N LYS A 24 -16.77 -4.46 -13.96
CA LYS A 24 -16.85 -5.46 -15.05
C LYS A 24 -15.76 -5.28 -16.11
N ASP A 25 -15.21 -4.07 -16.24
CA ASP A 25 -14.18 -3.76 -17.23
C ASP A 25 -12.79 -4.28 -16.81
N TYR A 26 -12.63 -4.70 -15.55
CA TYR A 26 -11.34 -5.03 -14.96
C TYR A 26 -11.15 -6.54 -14.81
N ASN A 27 -9.91 -6.99 -15.01
CA ASN A 27 -9.58 -8.40 -14.84
C ASN A 27 -9.68 -8.80 -13.36
N SER A 28 -10.54 -9.78 -13.09
CA SER A 28 -10.57 -10.47 -11.82
C SER A 28 -9.49 -11.56 -11.83
N ASP A 29 -8.35 -11.28 -11.18
CA ASP A 29 -7.17 -12.17 -11.14
C ASP A 29 -7.47 -13.59 -10.62
N ILE A 30 -8.65 -13.81 -10.05
CA ILE A 30 -9.16 -15.13 -9.67
C ILE A 30 -9.29 -16.11 -10.85
N SER A 31 -9.33 -15.63 -12.08
CA SER A 31 -9.32 -16.49 -13.27
C SER A 31 -8.04 -17.33 -13.36
N ALA A 32 -6.97 -16.93 -12.66
CA ALA A 32 -5.73 -17.70 -12.55
C ALA A 32 -5.85 -18.97 -11.67
N VAL A 33 -6.94 -19.15 -10.91
CA VAL A 33 -7.09 -20.33 -10.04
C VAL A 33 -7.30 -21.60 -10.91
N PRO A 34 -6.42 -22.62 -10.83
CA PRO A 34 -6.47 -23.78 -11.72
C PRO A 34 -7.50 -24.81 -11.25
N LEU A 35 -8.79 -24.48 -11.39
CA LEU A 35 -9.92 -25.30 -10.96
C LEU A 35 -9.99 -26.69 -11.61
N ALA A 36 -9.22 -26.92 -12.67
CA ALA A 36 -9.07 -28.24 -13.29
C ALA A 36 -8.48 -29.30 -12.34
N ASN A 37 -7.74 -28.89 -11.31
CA ASN A 37 -7.09 -29.83 -10.38
C ASN A 37 -8.05 -30.37 -9.30
N LEU A 38 -9.31 -29.90 -9.24
CA LEU A 38 -10.27 -30.35 -8.23
C LEU A 38 -10.79 -31.77 -8.50
N LEU A 39 -10.47 -32.70 -7.61
CA LEU A 39 -11.03 -34.05 -7.62
C LEU A 39 -12.39 -34.09 -6.90
N LEU A 40 -13.48 -34.25 -7.66
CA LEU A 40 -14.85 -34.22 -7.14
C LEU A 40 -15.57 -35.54 -7.42
N ARG A 41 -16.11 -36.18 -6.38
CA ARG A 41 -16.82 -37.48 -6.50
C ARG A 41 -18.33 -37.34 -6.76
N ARG A 42 -18.95 -36.25 -6.29
CA ARG A 42 -20.42 -36.06 -6.35
C ARG A 42 -20.83 -35.27 -7.58
N SER A 43 -21.87 -35.73 -8.28
CA SER A 43 -22.45 -35.05 -9.45
C SER A 43 -22.85 -33.60 -9.16
N THR A 44 -23.40 -33.33 -7.98
CA THR A 44 -23.78 -31.98 -7.52
C THR A 44 -22.58 -31.04 -7.44
N SER A 45 -21.45 -31.52 -6.91
CA SER A 45 -20.20 -30.76 -6.85
C SER A 45 -19.61 -30.51 -8.23
N ILE A 46 -19.67 -31.50 -9.12
CA ILE A 46 -19.24 -31.34 -10.53
C ILE A 46 -20.09 -30.26 -11.23
N GLY A 47 -21.41 -30.26 -11.01
CA GLY A 47 -22.31 -29.22 -11.51
C GLY A 47 -21.96 -27.82 -11.00
N ARG A 48 -21.62 -27.70 -9.70
CA ARG A 48 -21.12 -26.43 -9.11
C ARG A 48 -19.83 -25.97 -9.77
N LEU A 49 -18.85 -26.87 -9.91
CA LEU A 49 -17.58 -26.58 -10.58
C LEU A 49 -17.79 -26.09 -12.02
N ARG A 50 -18.70 -26.72 -12.78
CA ARG A 50 -19.04 -26.29 -14.14
C ARG A 50 -19.55 -24.85 -14.17
N ARG A 51 -20.47 -24.50 -13.28
CA ARG A 51 -21.01 -23.13 -13.16
C ARG A 51 -19.93 -22.12 -12.76
N ALA A 52 -19.05 -22.48 -11.82
CA ALA A 52 -17.95 -21.63 -11.39
C ALA A 52 -16.97 -21.36 -12.54
N ARG A 53 -16.56 -22.39 -13.28
CA ARG A 53 -15.69 -22.26 -14.47
C ARG A 53 -16.33 -21.39 -15.56
N GLN A 54 -17.62 -21.58 -15.82
CA GLN A 54 -18.35 -20.74 -16.77
C GLN A 54 -18.38 -19.27 -16.34
N TYR A 55 -18.55 -19.01 -15.05
CA TYR A 55 -18.52 -17.65 -14.52
C TYR A 55 -17.15 -17.00 -14.72
N LEU A 56 -16.08 -17.66 -14.29
CA LEU A 56 -14.72 -17.13 -14.41
C LEU A 56 -14.30 -16.94 -15.87
N SER A 57 -14.66 -17.87 -16.75
CA SER A 57 -14.41 -17.73 -18.20
C SER A 57 -15.11 -16.52 -18.80
N ARG A 58 -16.34 -16.21 -18.36
CA ARG A 58 -17.05 -14.99 -18.78
C ARG A 58 -16.39 -13.73 -18.24
N CYS A 59 -15.86 -13.76 -17.02
CA CYS A 59 -15.11 -12.62 -16.50
C CYS A 59 -13.86 -12.37 -17.35
N HIS A 60 -13.14 -13.42 -17.74
CA HIS A 60 -11.96 -13.32 -18.61
C HIS A 60 -12.29 -12.86 -20.03
N SER A 61 -13.41 -13.31 -20.61
CA SER A 61 -13.80 -12.92 -21.97
C SER A 61 -14.41 -11.52 -22.08
N ARG A 62 -14.78 -10.90 -20.94
CA ARG A 62 -15.37 -9.55 -20.89
C ARG A 62 -14.33 -8.45 -20.89
N THR A 63 -13.06 -8.79 -20.68
CA THR A 63 -12.00 -7.80 -20.57
C THR A 63 -11.37 -7.55 -21.93
N ASP A 64 -11.58 -6.37 -22.50
CA ASP A 64 -10.75 -5.82 -23.60
C ASP A 64 -9.36 -5.34 -23.08
N SER A 65 -8.85 -5.99 -22.03
CA SER A 65 -7.59 -5.71 -21.31
C SER A 65 -7.50 -4.33 -20.63
N LYS A 66 -8.21 -4.15 -19.50
CA LYS A 66 -7.76 -3.21 -18.44
C LYS A 66 -6.89 -3.94 -17.41
N SER A 67 -6.02 -3.19 -16.74
CA SER A 67 -5.07 -3.70 -15.76
C SER A 67 -5.76 -4.42 -14.59
N SER A 68 -5.03 -5.31 -13.93
CA SER A 68 -5.47 -5.94 -12.67
C SER A 68 -5.82 -4.87 -11.63
N ILE A 69 -6.85 -5.12 -10.81
CA ILE A 69 -7.21 -4.29 -9.64
C ILE A 69 -6.07 -4.19 -8.61
N PHE A 70 -5.15 -5.14 -8.64
CA PHE A 70 -3.99 -5.21 -7.76
C PHE A 70 -2.69 -4.75 -8.44
N SER A 71 -2.77 -4.26 -9.69
CA SER A 71 -1.64 -3.69 -10.40
C SER A 71 -1.10 -2.45 -9.66
N GLN A 72 0.22 -2.29 -9.68
CA GLN A 72 0.88 -1.06 -9.22
C GLN A 72 1.00 -0.01 -10.33
N ALA A 73 0.78 -0.39 -11.60
CA ALA A 73 0.84 0.56 -12.71
C ALA A 73 -0.31 1.58 -12.60
N THR A 74 0.05 2.86 -12.65
CA THR A 74 -0.88 3.99 -12.61
C THR A 74 -1.13 4.48 -14.03
N SER A 75 -2.40 4.58 -14.42
CA SER A 75 -2.84 5.24 -15.65
C SER A 75 -4.25 5.79 -15.46
N GLU A 76 -4.74 6.55 -16.43
CA GLU A 76 -6.14 7.02 -16.46
C GLU A 76 -7.16 5.87 -16.39
N GLU A 77 -6.75 4.68 -16.84
CA GLU A 77 -7.58 3.47 -16.83
C GLU A 77 -7.57 2.73 -15.50
N THR A 78 -6.69 3.09 -14.56
CA THR A 78 -6.66 2.49 -13.22
C THR A 78 -8.02 2.68 -12.52
N PHE A 79 -8.55 1.62 -11.92
CA PHE A 79 -9.90 1.61 -11.34
C PHE A 79 -10.16 2.78 -10.39
N ALA A 80 -9.23 3.03 -9.47
CA ALA A 80 -9.34 4.11 -8.49
C ALA A 80 -9.43 5.48 -9.16
N VAL A 81 -8.64 5.72 -10.22
CA VAL A 81 -8.67 6.96 -11.01
C VAL A 81 -10.00 7.11 -11.74
N ARG A 82 -10.45 6.09 -12.48
CA ARG A 82 -11.76 6.13 -13.16
C ARG A 82 -12.92 6.34 -12.19
N TYR A 83 -12.87 5.69 -11.03
CA TYR A 83 -13.90 5.82 -10.01
C TYR A 83 -13.91 7.22 -9.41
N HIS A 84 -12.74 7.77 -9.09
CA HIS A 84 -12.60 9.16 -8.64
C HIS A 84 -13.18 10.15 -9.68
N ASN A 85 -12.83 9.98 -10.96
CA ASN A 85 -13.27 10.88 -12.03
C ASN A 85 -14.79 10.81 -12.31
N GLN A 86 -15.47 9.75 -11.90
CA GLN A 86 -16.93 9.62 -12.00
C GLN A 86 -17.66 10.00 -10.70
N SER A 87 -16.93 10.23 -9.60
CA SER A 87 -17.51 10.48 -8.28
C SER A 87 -17.35 11.93 -7.87
N SER A 88 -18.43 12.70 -7.95
CA SER A 88 -18.47 14.09 -7.45
C SER A 88 -18.12 14.19 -5.97
N SER A 89 -18.43 13.16 -5.16
CA SER A 89 -18.08 13.16 -3.74
C SER A 89 -16.58 13.02 -3.51
N LEU A 90 -15.88 12.26 -4.35
CA LEU A 90 -14.42 12.10 -4.25
C LEU A 90 -13.70 13.34 -4.80
N GLN A 91 -14.19 13.92 -5.89
CA GLN A 91 -13.68 15.19 -6.40
C GLN A 91 -13.86 16.32 -5.37
N GLY A 92 -15.03 16.40 -4.73
CA GLY A 92 -15.27 17.33 -3.64
C GLY A 92 -14.41 17.05 -2.40
N LEU A 93 -14.05 15.78 -2.14
CA LEU A 93 -13.09 15.45 -1.09
C LEU A 93 -11.69 15.95 -1.43
N LYS A 94 -11.22 15.77 -2.68
CA LYS A 94 -9.95 16.31 -3.18
C LYS A 94 -9.90 17.83 -2.99
N GLY A 95 -10.92 18.54 -3.48
CA GLY A 95 -10.99 20.00 -3.37
C GLY A 95 -10.96 20.51 -1.93
N ARG A 96 -11.64 19.84 -0.99
CA ARG A 96 -11.57 20.22 0.44
C ARG A 96 -10.17 20.01 1.05
N ILE A 97 -9.45 18.98 0.62
CA ILE A 97 -8.08 18.73 1.08
C ILE A 97 -7.16 19.84 0.57
N GLU A 98 -7.27 20.19 -0.71
CA GLU A 98 -6.47 21.25 -1.35
C GLU A 98 -6.79 22.64 -0.77
N GLU A 99 -8.07 22.95 -0.54
CA GLU A 99 -8.48 24.21 0.09
C GLU A 99 -7.94 24.33 1.52
N ALA A 100 -8.03 23.26 2.32
CA ALA A 100 -7.46 23.23 3.66
C ALA A 100 -5.93 23.39 3.64
N ALA A 101 -5.25 22.85 2.62
CA ALA A 101 -3.81 22.99 2.44
C ALA A 101 -3.41 24.43 2.13
N LEU A 102 -4.15 25.10 1.23
CA LEU A 102 -3.93 26.52 0.92
C LEU A 102 -4.11 27.41 2.16
N GLN A 103 -5.16 27.18 2.95
CA GLN A 103 -5.37 27.91 4.21
C GLN A 103 -4.23 27.70 5.20
N GLU A 104 -3.62 26.51 5.23
CA GLU A 104 -2.48 26.24 6.11
C GLU A 104 -1.19 26.89 5.60
N ILE A 105 -0.98 26.94 4.29
CA ILE A 105 0.13 27.69 3.67
C ILE A 105 0.00 29.19 3.98
N ASP A 106 -1.19 29.77 3.90
CA ASP A 106 -1.41 31.19 4.24
C ASP A 106 -1.05 31.47 5.70
N LYS A 107 -1.47 30.62 6.63
CA LYS A 107 -1.11 30.73 8.05
C LYS A 107 0.41 30.63 8.25
N LYS A 108 1.06 29.69 7.57
CA LYS A 108 2.50 29.45 7.66
C LYS A 108 3.30 30.62 7.08
N THR A 109 2.81 31.23 6.01
CA THR A 109 3.37 32.44 5.42
C THR A 109 3.32 33.61 6.40
N GLU A 110 2.19 33.81 7.09
CA GLU A 110 2.08 34.85 8.13
C GLU A 110 2.94 34.55 9.36
N GLU A 111 3.08 33.28 9.76
CA GLU A 111 4.02 32.84 10.79
C GLU A 111 5.46 33.18 10.42
N LEU A 112 5.85 32.92 9.17
CA LEU A 112 7.18 33.22 8.63
C LEU A 112 7.47 34.72 8.65
N LYS A 113 6.55 35.56 8.19
CA LYS A 113 6.71 37.03 8.21
C LYS A 113 6.99 37.53 9.62
N ARG A 114 6.18 37.09 10.61
CA ARG A 114 6.37 37.46 12.02
C ARG A 114 7.71 36.97 12.57
N ALA A 115 8.12 35.75 12.23
CA ALA A 115 9.39 35.18 12.66
C ALA A 115 10.59 35.95 12.06
N ASN A 116 10.53 36.28 10.77
CA ASN A 116 11.55 37.09 10.08
C ASN A 116 11.67 38.50 10.66
N GLU A 117 10.55 39.17 10.93
CA GLU A 117 10.55 40.48 11.59
C GLU A 117 11.15 40.41 13.00
N GLN A 118 10.79 39.39 13.78
CA GLN A 118 11.36 39.18 15.10
C GLN A 118 12.86 38.92 15.03
N HIS A 119 13.31 38.12 14.06
CA HIS A 119 14.72 37.85 13.83
C HIS A 119 15.47 39.14 13.49
N ALA A 120 14.95 39.97 12.59
CA ALA A 120 15.53 41.27 12.26
C ALA A 120 15.63 42.19 13.50
N LYS A 121 14.59 42.25 14.33
CA LYS A 121 14.58 43.02 15.59
C LYS A 121 15.62 42.52 16.59
N VAL A 122 15.76 41.20 16.76
CA VAL A 122 16.76 40.61 17.67
C VAL A 122 18.17 40.81 17.14
N LYS A 123 18.38 40.68 15.83
CA LYS A 123 19.66 40.91 15.15
C LYS A 123 20.15 42.35 15.34
N LEU A 124 19.28 43.32 15.08
CA LEU A 124 19.60 44.74 15.31
C LEU A 124 20.03 45.02 16.77
N ARG A 125 19.37 44.38 17.74
CA ARG A 125 19.74 44.50 19.16
C ARG A 125 21.08 43.83 19.48
N ALA A 126 21.38 42.69 18.87
CA ALA A 126 22.64 41.96 19.07
C ALA A 126 23.82 42.73 18.46
N ASP A 127 23.62 43.33 17.29
CA ASP A 127 24.62 44.15 16.60
C ASP A 127 24.93 45.45 17.38
N GLY A 128 23.93 46.01 18.07
CA GLY A 128 24.05 47.22 18.90
C GLY A 128 24.70 47.03 20.27
N ILE A 129 25.10 45.81 20.66
CA ILE A 129 25.76 45.54 21.94
C ILE A 129 27.09 44.80 21.74
N HIS A 130 28.00 44.96 22.71
CA HIS A 130 29.27 44.24 22.74
C HIS A 130 29.22 43.05 23.70
N HIS A 131 30.12 42.08 23.49
CA HIS A 131 30.32 41.00 24.45
C HIS A 131 30.75 41.57 25.80
N THR A 132 30.15 41.05 26.86
CA THR A 132 30.50 41.44 28.23
C THR A 132 31.65 40.57 28.72
N TYR A 133 32.66 41.19 29.32
CA TYR A 133 33.80 40.49 29.93
C TYR A 133 33.87 40.86 31.41
N ALA A 134 34.11 39.85 32.25
CA ALA A 134 34.37 40.01 33.67
C ALA A 134 35.89 39.93 33.92
N THR A 135 36.42 40.82 34.74
CA THR A 135 37.83 40.80 35.12
C THR A 135 37.99 39.95 36.37
N LEU A 136 38.81 38.89 36.30
CA LEU A 136 39.17 38.05 37.44
C LEU A 136 40.69 38.13 37.62
N GLY A 137 41.15 38.99 38.54
CA GLY A 137 42.57 39.32 38.69
C GLY A 137 43.14 40.02 37.45
N ALA A 138 44.28 39.53 36.92
CA ALA A 138 44.92 40.07 35.72
C ALA A 138 44.32 39.56 34.39
N THR A 139 43.30 38.70 34.43
CA THR A 139 42.72 38.07 33.23
C THR A 139 41.31 38.58 32.93
N LYS A 140 41.03 38.93 31.67
CA LYS A 140 39.67 39.20 31.18
C LYS A 140 39.05 37.88 30.73
N ARG A 141 37.96 37.47 31.39
CA ARG A 141 37.16 36.29 30.99
C ARG A 141 35.81 36.74 30.45
N HIS A 142 35.29 35.98 29.49
CA HIS A 142 33.95 36.24 28.97
C HIS A 142 32.90 36.05 30.08
N ALA A 143 31.95 36.97 30.19
CA ALA A 143 30.94 36.89 31.23
C ALA A 143 29.99 35.71 30.96
N PRO A 144 29.67 34.87 31.96
CA PRO A 144 28.81 33.69 31.77
C PRO A 144 27.39 34.05 31.31
N ASN A 145 26.88 35.23 31.65
CA ASN A 145 25.56 35.72 31.26
C ASN A 145 25.64 36.85 30.21
N CYS A 146 26.56 36.72 29.25
CA CYS A 146 26.73 37.71 28.19
C CYS A 146 25.44 37.91 27.39
N ARG A 147 24.90 39.13 27.43
CA ARG A 147 23.65 39.48 26.76
C ARG A 147 23.72 39.31 25.24
N LYS A 148 24.89 39.57 24.63
CA LYS A 148 25.12 39.35 23.20
C LYS A 148 25.04 37.87 22.82
N CYS A 149 25.72 37.01 23.57
CA CYS A 149 25.69 35.56 23.35
C CYS A 149 24.27 34.98 23.50
N ASN A 150 23.48 35.50 24.44
CA ASN A 150 22.08 35.12 24.59
C ASN A 150 21.23 35.52 23.38
N LEU A 151 21.45 36.71 22.79
CA LEU A 151 20.73 37.14 21.60
C LEU A 151 21.17 36.34 20.36
N GLU A 152 22.48 36.10 20.19
CA GLU A 152 23.01 35.25 19.11
C GLU A 152 22.51 33.81 19.22
N GLY A 153 22.49 33.25 20.44
CA GLY A 153 21.89 31.95 20.71
C GLY A 153 20.40 31.92 20.39
N LYS A 154 19.66 33.00 20.68
CA LYS A 154 18.27 33.14 20.27
C LYS A 154 18.13 33.14 18.74
N LEU A 155 18.91 33.93 18.02
CA LEU A 155 18.90 33.94 16.54
C LEU A 155 19.16 32.53 15.98
N ASN A 156 20.18 31.84 16.48
CA ASN A 156 20.56 30.50 16.02
C ASN A 156 19.55 29.40 16.39
N SER A 157 18.62 29.66 17.31
CA SER A 157 17.58 28.71 17.72
C SER A 157 16.22 29.02 17.12
N MET A 158 16.05 30.17 16.46
CA MET A 158 14.80 30.52 15.78
C MET A 158 14.60 29.60 14.58
N LYS A 159 13.53 28.79 14.66
CA LYS A 159 13.15 27.81 13.65
C LYS A 159 11.65 27.84 13.41
N LEU A 160 11.25 27.40 12.22
CA LEU A 160 9.85 27.25 11.82
C LEU A 160 9.67 25.90 11.13
N GLU A 161 8.56 25.22 11.39
CA GLU A 161 8.22 23.94 10.75
C GLU A 161 7.77 24.13 9.30
N VAL A 162 8.32 23.33 8.41
CA VAL A 162 7.96 23.29 6.98
C VAL A 162 6.63 22.56 6.82
N TYR A 163 5.76 23.10 5.98
CA TYR A 163 4.52 22.46 5.59
C TYR A 163 4.72 21.55 4.37
N GLU A 164 4.25 20.30 4.42
CA GLU A 164 4.26 19.41 3.25
C GLU A 164 2.87 19.40 2.62
N TRP A 165 2.79 19.59 1.31
CA TRP A 165 1.54 19.48 0.57
C TRP A 165 0.94 18.07 0.76
N PRO A 166 -0.36 17.94 1.07
CA PRO A 166 -0.91 16.67 1.57
C PRO A 166 -1.13 15.61 0.48
N LEU A 167 -1.23 15.99 -0.79
CA LEU A 167 -1.47 15.06 -1.90
C LEU A 167 -0.25 14.98 -2.83
N PRO A 168 0.00 13.85 -3.50
CA PRO A 168 0.97 13.80 -4.59
C PRO A 168 0.73 14.88 -5.64
N ASP A 169 1.80 15.42 -6.23
CA ASP A 169 1.72 16.39 -7.33
C ASP A 169 1.12 15.78 -8.61
N ASP A 170 1.39 14.49 -8.84
CA ASP A 170 0.76 13.75 -9.94
C ASP A 170 -0.74 13.52 -9.67
N GLU A 171 -1.57 14.07 -10.55
CA GLU A 171 -3.03 14.02 -10.48
C GLU A 171 -3.61 12.60 -10.40
N LEU A 172 -2.98 11.62 -11.07
CA LEU A 172 -3.46 10.23 -11.05
C LEU A 172 -3.19 9.60 -9.68
N HIS A 173 -2.00 9.84 -9.11
CA HIS A 173 -1.67 9.38 -7.76
C HIS A 173 -2.51 10.10 -6.69
N ALA A 174 -2.77 11.40 -6.84
CA ALA A 174 -3.69 12.13 -5.97
C ALA A 174 -5.10 11.52 -6.00
N ALA A 175 -5.63 11.22 -7.19
CA ALA A 175 -6.93 10.55 -7.33
C ALA A 175 -6.96 9.16 -6.65
N ILE A 176 -5.87 8.38 -6.76
CA ILE A 176 -5.73 7.08 -6.08
C ILE A 176 -5.73 7.26 -4.55
N VAL A 177 -4.99 8.24 -4.02
CA VAL A 177 -4.95 8.53 -2.59
C VAL A 177 -6.34 8.91 -2.09
N VAL A 178 -7.02 9.83 -2.77
CA VAL A 178 -8.38 10.27 -2.42
C VAL A 178 -9.39 9.12 -2.48
N PHE A 179 -9.30 8.26 -3.51
CA PHE A 179 -10.11 7.05 -3.59
C PHE A 179 -9.89 6.13 -2.39
N GLU A 180 -8.65 5.91 -1.95
CA GLU A 180 -8.34 5.03 -0.82
C GLU A 180 -8.74 5.66 0.53
N LEU A 181 -8.68 6.99 0.68
CA LEU A 181 -9.19 7.69 1.87
C LEU A 181 -10.70 7.45 2.09
N ALA A 182 -11.47 7.40 1.01
CA ALA A 182 -12.93 7.25 1.04
C ALA A 182 -13.42 6.05 0.21
N CYS A 183 -12.67 4.93 0.27
CA CYS A 183 -12.94 3.75 -0.54
C CYS A 183 -14.34 3.17 -0.26
N PRO A 184 -15.14 2.85 -1.30
CA PRO A 184 -16.44 2.22 -1.12
C PRO A 184 -16.33 0.91 -0.33
N LEU A 185 -17.18 0.73 0.67
CA LEU A 185 -17.13 -0.43 1.58
C LEU A 185 -17.29 -1.76 0.83
N THR A 186 -18.18 -1.79 -0.16
CA THR A 186 -18.46 -2.98 -0.97
C THR A 186 -17.26 -3.36 -1.82
N PHE A 187 -16.62 -2.37 -2.47
CA PHE A 187 -15.36 -2.57 -3.18
C PHE A 187 -14.25 -3.05 -2.24
N SER A 188 -14.05 -2.39 -1.08
CA SER A 188 -12.95 -2.74 -0.19
C SER A 188 -13.09 -4.16 0.38
N THR A 189 -14.32 -4.55 0.73
CA THR A 189 -14.65 -5.89 1.23
C THR A 189 -14.42 -6.95 0.15
N TRP A 190 -14.91 -6.70 -1.07
CA TRP A 190 -14.69 -7.58 -2.22
C TRP A 190 -13.21 -7.73 -2.56
N ARG A 191 -12.47 -6.62 -2.65
CA ARG A 191 -11.04 -6.59 -2.95
C ARG A 191 -10.25 -7.38 -1.91
N TYR A 192 -10.55 -7.20 -0.63
CA TYR A 192 -9.89 -7.95 0.44
C TYR A 192 -10.23 -9.45 0.41
N ALA A 193 -11.49 -9.81 0.17
CA ALA A 193 -11.91 -11.21 0.03
C ALA A 193 -11.21 -11.90 -1.15
N MET A 194 -11.12 -11.21 -2.29
CA MET A 194 -10.40 -11.68 -3.47
C MET A 194 -8.92 -11.87 -3.18
N PHE A 195 -8.27 -10.86 -2.58
CA PHE A 195 -6.87 -10.93 -2.20
C PHE A 195 -6.60 -12.12 -1.28
N ARG A 196 -7.41 -12.29 -0.22
CA ARG A 196 -7.27 -13.40 0.72
C ARG A 196 -7.39 -14.76 0.05
N LEU A 197 -8.37 -14.90 -0.84
CA LEU A 197 -8.57 -16.14 -1.57
C LEU A 197 -7.33 -16.45 -2.42
N LEU A 198 -6.90 -15.50 -3.26
CA LEU A 198 -5.73 -15.67 -4.11
C LEU A 198 -4.46 -15.96 -3.29
N PHE A 199 -4.19 -15.14 -2.28
CA PHE A 199 -3.03 -15.28 -1.41
C PHE A 199 -3.00 -16.63 -0.68
N SER A 200 -4.14 -17.11 -0.17
CA SER A 200 -4.23 -18.43 0.48
C SER A 200 -3.94 -19.60 -0.45
N LEU A 201 -4.09 -19.40 -1.76
CA LEU A 201 -3.83 -20.41 -2.79
C LEU A 201 -2.45 -20.24 -3.45
N SER A 202 -1.70 -19.19 -3.09
CA SER A 202 -0.37 -18.93 -3.61
C SER A 202 0.72 -19.48 -2.70
N LYS A 203 1.85 -19.88 -3.30
CA LYS A 203 3.06 -20.30 -2.57
C LYS A 203 3.89 -19.10 -2.08
N SER A 204 3.25 -18.00 -1.73
CA SER A 204 3.95 -16.75 -1.40
C SER A 204 4.53 -16.81 0.00
N HIS A 205 5.83 -16.60 0.10
CA HIS A 205 6.52 -16.45 1.37
C HIS A 205 6.39 -15.02 1.88
N ARG A 206 6.11 -14.87 3.18
CA ARG A 206 6.17 -13.58 3.85
C ARG A 206 7.62 -13.10 3.88
N SER A 207 7.99 -12.20 2.98
CA SER A 207 9.27 -11.50 3.07
C SER A 207 9.20 -10.49 4.21
N ARG A 208 10.01 -10.67 5.26
CA ARG A 208 10.16 -9.66 6.33
C ARG A 208 10.98 -8.48 5.81
N GLY A 209 10.34 -7.58 5.09
CA GLY A 209 10.91 -6.29 4.70
C GLY A 209 10.76 -5.22 5.79
N LYS A 210 11.40 -4.06 5.58
CA LYS A 210 11.16 -2.85 6.38
C LYS A 210 9.69 -2.49 6.29
N ARG A 211 9.05 -2.21 7.43
CA ARG A 211 7.64 -1.78 7.45
C ARG A 211 7.50 -0.43 6.74
N PRO A 212 6.66 -0.32 5.70
CA PRO A 212 6.44 0.94 5.01
C PRO A 212 5.63 1.91 5.87
N PHE A 213 5.61 3.19 5.48
CA PHE A 213 4.78 4.20 6.12
C PHE A 213 3.33 4.06 5.64
N LEU A 214 2.36 3.94 6.53
CA LEU A 214 0.96 3.73 6.14
C LEU A 214 0.25 5.06 5.92
N LEU A 215 -0.61 5.15 4.90
CA LEU A 215 -1.47 6.32 4.66
C LEU A 215 -2.31 6.69 5.89
N SER A 216 -2.79 5.69 6.64
CA SER A 216 -3.55 5.91 7.88
C SER A 216 -2.76 6.64 8.98
N ASN A 217 -1.44 6.67 8.88
CA ASN A 217 -0.56 7.33 9.83
C ASN A 217 -0.14 8.72 9.37
N TYR A 218 -0.53 9.14 8.16
CA TYR A 218 -0.17 10.46 7.65
C TYR A 218 -1.08 11.53 8.23
N HIS A 219 -0.53 12.41 9.07
CA HIS A 219 -1.34 13.33 9.87
C HIS A 219 -2.14 14.31 9.01
N ALA A 220 -1.57 14.77 7.90
CA ALA A 220 -2.24 15.72 7.00
C ALA A 220 -3.54 15.16 6.38
N LEU A 221 -3.63 13.84 6.20
CA LEU A 221 -4.79 13.18 5.57
C LEU A 221 -5.69 12.41 6.56
N GLN A 222 -5.26 12.24 7.81
CA GLN A 222 -6.03 11.53 8.84
C GLN A 222 -7.47 12.02 9.03
N PRO A 223 -7.77 13.33 9.04
CA PRO A 223 -9.14 13.83 9.22
C PRO A 223 -10.12 13.36 8.14
N TYR A 224 -9.61 13.02 6.96
CA TYR A 224 -10.38 12.65 5.78
C TYR A 224 -10.58 11.13 5.65
N PHE A 225 -9.97 10.35 6.53
CA PHE A 225 -9.95 8.90 6.43
C PHE A 225 -11.30 8.29 6.86
N SER A 226 -11.98 7.66 5.91
CA SER A 226 -13.19 6.87 6.19
C SER A 226 -12.82 5.54 6.81
N ARG A 227 -12.73 5.49 8.15
CA ARG A 227 -12.44 4.25 8.88
C ARG A 227 -13.50 3.19 8.60
N ARG A 228 -13.13 2.13 7.88
CA ARG A 228 -13.99 0.98 7.62
C ARG A 228 -13.52 -0.24 8.42
N PRO A 229 -14.41 -0.91 9.16
CA PRO A 229 -14.04 -2.14 9.85
C PRO A 229 -13.62 -3.20 8.84
N ARG A 230 -12.55 -3.94 9.14
CA ARG A 230 -12.01 -5.05 8.32
C ARG A 230 -11.46 -4.65 6.94
N SER A 231 -11.20 -3.36 6.69
CA SER A 231 -10.41 -2.95 5.53
C SER A 231 -8.92 -3.15 5.84
N HIS A 232 -8.35 -4.21 5.28
CA HIS A 232 -6.94 -4.54 5.48
C HIS A 232 -6.07 -4.21 4.27
N ILE A 233 -6.64 -3.66 3.20
CA ILE A 233 -5.90 -3.15 2.05
C ILE A 233 -6.01 -1.63 2.05
N THR A 234 -4.86 -0.96 1.97
CA THR A 234 -4.70 0.50 1.98
C THR A 234 -3.47 0.88 1.16
N LEU A 235 -3.08 2.15 1.15
CA LEU A 235 -1.81 2.60 0.61
C LEU A 235 -0.73 2.65 1.69
N ALA A 236 0.48 2.30 1.27
CA ALA A 236 1.70 2.54 2.02
C ALA A 236 2.74 3.25 1.15
N SER A 237 3.70 3.91 1.77
CA SER A 237 4.81 4.60 1.10
C SER A 237 6.15 4.00 1.53
N SER A 238 7.07 3.94 0.57
CA SER A 238 8.47 3.60 0.82
C SER A 238 9.25 4.76 1.44
N SER A 239 8.87 5.99 1.11
CA SER A 239 9.35 7.23 1.71
C SER A 239 8.55 7.59 2.96
N ARG A 240 9.08 8.53 3.74
CA ARG A 240 8.42 9.09 4.92
C ARG A 240 8.05 10.54 4.64
N PRO A 241 6.95 11.04 5.25
CA PRO A 241 6.59 12.43 5.11
C PRO A 241 7.68 13.32 5.71
N VAL A 242 7.69 14.57 5.31
CA VAL A 242 8.65 15.58 5.76
C VAL A 242 8.20 16.22 7.09
N GLU A 243 7.32 15.54 7.81
CA GLU A 243 6.83 15.92 9.14
C GLU A 243 7.99 16.27 10.08
N HIS A 244 7.85 17.41 10.77
CA HIS A 244 8.85 17.98 11.70
C HIS A 244 10.15 18.48 11.07
N ARG A 245 10.26 18.58 9.74
CA ARG A 245 11.35 19.35 9.13
C ARG A 245 11.22 20.80 9.54
N THR A 246 12.32 21.38 9.98
CA THR A 246 12.38 22.80 10.38
C THR A 246 13.37 23.56 9.51
N LEU A 247 13.11 24.85 9.34
CA LEU A 247 13.99 25.81 8.72
C LEU A 247 14.49 26.79 9.76
N PHE A 248 15.73 27.26 9.58
CA PHE A 248 16.26 28.37 10.37
C PHE A 248 15.76 29.69 9.80
N ILE A 249 15.54 30.65 10.70
CA ILE A 249 15.16 32.02 10.33
C ILE A 249 16.45 32.86 10.25
N PRO A 250 16.60 33.75 9.25
CA PRO A 250 15.59 34.16 8.28
C PRO A 250 15.44 33.18 7.11
N ALA A 251 14.21 33.04 6.61
CA ALA A 251 13.86 32.19 5.48
C ALA A 251 12.92 32.91 4.51
N THR A 252 12.81 32.40 3.29
CA THR A 252 11.95 32.95 2.23
C THR A 252 10.65 32.17 2.10
N GLU A 253 9.63 32.77 1.47
CA GLU A 253 8.29 32.17 1.36
C GLU A 253 8.31 30.86 0.55
N ASP A 254 9.17 30.71 -0.45
CA ASP A 254 9.35 29.48 -1.23
C ASP A 254 9.87 28.30 -0.40
N GLN A 255 10.49 28.56 0.76
CA GLN A 255 11.00 27.50 1.62
C GLN A 255 9.95 26.98 2.59
N ILE A 256 8.87 27.74 2.84
CA ILE A 256 7.91 27.44 3.92
C ILE A 256 7.11 26.16 3.69
N HIS A 257 6.95 25.76 2.43
CA HIS A 257 6.25 24.55 2.06
C HIS A 257 7.03 23.74 1.02
N VAL A 258 6.76 22.44 0.99
CA VAL A 258 7.35 21.50 0.04
C VAL A 258 6.27 20.62 -0.58
N GLU A 259 6.55 20.11 -1.76
CA GLU A 259 5.71 19.10 -2.42
C GLU A 259 5.67 17.80 -1.62
N ASN A 260 4.63 17.01 -1.86
CA ASN A 260 4.46 15.72 -1.23
C ASN A 260 5.54 14.73 -1.67
N SER A 261 6.26 14.18 -0.71
CA SER A 261 7.37 13.26 -0.96
C SER A 261 6.96 11.78 -0.97
N LEU A 262 5.67 11.47 -0.80
CA LEU A 262 5.19 10.10 -0.60
C LEU A 262 4.96 9.37 -1.92
N THR A 263 5.59 8.21 -2.07
CA THR A 263 5.36 7.31 -3.21
C THR A 263 4.50 6.14 -2.78
N PHE A 264 3.21 6.24 -3.06
CA PHE A 264 2.22 5.26 -2.60
C PHE A 264 2.17 3.99 -3.43
N PHE A 265 1.93 2.86 -2.77
CA PHE A 265 1.63 1.56 -3.37
C PHE A 265 0.62 0.79 -2.51
N GLY A 266 -0.12 -0.13 -3.14
CA GLY A 266 -1.12 -0.96 -2.45
C GLY A 266 -0.47 -1.92 -1.44
N PHE A 267 -0.98 -1.93 -0.21
CA PHE A 267 -0.42 -2.69 0.90
C PHE A 267 -1.49 -3.39 1.71
N ASN A 268 -1.23 -4.65 2.08
CA ASN A 268 -2.09 -5.42 2.97
C ASN A 268 -1.53 -5.33 4.40
N THR A 269 -2.27 -4.69 5.31
CA THR A 269 -1.86 -4.47 6.70
C THR A 269 -1.95 -5.72 7.57
N TRP A 270 -2.77 -6.70 7.19
CA TRP A 270 -2.92 -7.95 7.93
C TRP A 270 -1.75 -8.91 7.64
N GLU A 271 -1.42 -9.07 6.36
CA GLU A 271 -0.31 -9.93 5.93
C GLU A 271 1.05 -9.21 6.02
N GLY A 272 1.05 -7.87 6.03
CA GLY A 272 2.25 -7.05 6.10
C GLY A 272 3.06 -7.04 4.80
N ILE A 273 2.40 -7.10 3.65
CA ILE A 273 3.03 -7.22 2.33
C ILE A 273 2.41 -6.27 1.30
N PRO A 274 3.17 -5.82 0.28
CA PRO A 274 2.60 -5.19 -0.91
C PRO A 274 1.56 -6.10 -1.56
N VAL A 275 0.52 -5.51 -2.14
CA VAL A 275 -0.60 -6.22 -2.79
C VAL A 275 -0.30 -6.58 -4.24
N ALA A 276 0.50 -5.75 -4.92
CA ALA A 276 0.98 -6.07 -6.25
C ALA A 276 1.91 -7.28 -6.21
N ASN A 277 1.76 -8.19 -7.18
CA ASN A 277 2.59 -9.38 -7.34
C ASN A 277 2.56 -10.40 -6.18
N SER A 278 1.70 -10.25 -5.17
CA SER A 278 1.68 -11.14 -3.99
C SER A 278 1.16 -12.54 -4.27
N PHE A 279 0.57 -12.79 -5.44
CA PHE A 279 -0.07 -14.05 -5.81
C PHE A 279 0.33 -14.53 -7.22
N SER A 280 1.56 -14.23 -7.64
CA SER A 280 2.11 -14.54 -8.97
C SER A 280 2.07 -16.03 -9.37
N LYS A 281 1.95 -16.95 -8.40
CA LYS A 281 1.81 -18.38 -8.66
C LYS A 281 0.75 -19.00 -7.75
N VAL A 282 -0.50 -18.95 -8.18
CA VAL A 282 -1.61 -19.68 -7.58
C VAL A 282 -1.48 -21.17 -7.93
N ASP A 283 -1.38 -22.02 -6.93
CA ASP A 283 -1.25 -23.47 -7.10
C ASP A 283 -2.07 -24.21 -6.05
N ILE A 284 -3.18 -24.80 -6.50
CA ILE A 284 -4.08 -25.54 -5.62
C ILE A 284 -3.77 -27.03 -5.54
N LYS A 285 -2.74 -27.53 -6.25
CA LYS A 285 -2.48 -28.97 -6.35
C LYS A 285 -2.31 -29.60 -4.96
N ARG A 286 -1.55 -28.96 -4.08
CA ARG A 286 -1.34 -29.41 -2.69
C ARG A 286 -2.65 -29.59 -1.89
N TYR A 287 -3.69 -28.81 -2.18
CA TYR A 287 -4.99 -28.94 -1.52
C TYR A 287 -5.91 -29.98 -2.18
N CYS A 288 -5.56 -30.44 -3.38
CA CYS A 288 -6.40 -31.29 -4.21
C CYS A 288 -5.81 -32.69 -4.42
N THR A 289 -4.57 -32.93 -3.99
CA THR A 289 -3.86 -34.20 -4.10
C THR A 289 -3.51 -34.72 -2.72
N TYR A 290 -3.47 -36.04 -2.57
CA TYR A 290 -3.04 -36.65 -1.31
C TYR A 290 -1.54 -36.41 -1.09
N GLU A 291 -1.18 -36.05 0.15
CA GLU A 291 0.22 -35.92 0.57
C GLU A 291 0.65 -37.22 1.25
N LEU A 292 1.61 -37.89 0.63
CA LEU A 292 2.21 -39.11 1.13
C LEU A 292 3.04 -38.78 2.37
N GLN A 293 2.91 -39.63 3.38
CA GLN A 293 3.71 -39.51 4.59
C GLN A 293 5.16 -39.92 4.32
N GLU A 294 6.07 -39.53 5.20
CA GLU A 294 7.44 -40.05 5.19
C GLU A 294 7.42 -41.58 5.27
N GLY A 295 8.23 -42.23 4.43
CA GLY A 295 8.27 -43.67 4.28
C GLY A 295 8.52 -44.11 2.84
N PRO A 296 8.37 -45.41 2.54
CA PRO A 296 8.76 -45.99 1.25
C PRO A 296 8.06 -45.34 0.05
N TYR A 297 6.84 -44.85 0.23
CA TYR A 297 6.05 -44.27 -0.85
C TYR A 297 6.34 -42.79 -1.11
N CYS A 298 7.10 -42.08 -0.26
CA CYS A 298 7.25 -40.62 -0.37
C CYS A 298 7.81 -40.18 -1.74
N GLY A 299 8.67 -41.00 -2.35
CA GLY A 299 9.23 -40.76 -3.70
C GLY A 299 8.18 -40.76 -4.83
N LEU A 300 6.98 -41.28 -4.58
CA LEU A 300 5.90 -41.31 -5.57
C LEU A 300 5.07 -40.01 -5.62
N GLN A 301 5.32 -39.07 -4.69
CA GLN A 301 4.57 -37.83 -4.59
C GLN A 301 4.48 -37.03 -5.92
N PRO A 302 5.54 -36.90 -6.74
CA PRO A 302 5.46 -36.18 -8.01
C PRO A 302 4.41 -36.74 -8.98
N TYR A 303 4.19 -38.07 -8.96
CA TYR A 303 3.23 -38.75 -9.83
C TYR A 303 1.79 -38.61 -9.37
N ILE A 304 1.56 -38.34 -8.07
CA ILE A 304 0.23 -38.03 -7.51
C ILE A 304 -0.13 -36.56 -7.75
N ILE A 305 0.86 -35.66 -7.70
CA ILE A 305 0.65 -34.21 -7.83
C ILE A 305 0.24 -33.80 -9.25
N GLY A 306 0.62 -34.57 -10.26
CA GLY A 306 0.25 -34.23 -11.64
C GLY A 306 0.52 -35.32 -12.66
N THR A 307 -0.12 -35.17 -13.81
CA THR A 307 -0.10 -36.12 -14.94
C THR A 307 0.79 -35.64 -16.10
N THR A 308 1.74 -34.75 -15.82
CA THR A 308 2.63 -34.16 -16.85
C THR A 308 3.88 -34.99 -17.11
N HIS A 309 4.01 -36.16 -16.47
CA HIS A 309 5.13 -37.08 -16.65
C HIS A 309 4.98 -37.87 -17.95
N THR A 310 6.10 -38.16 -18.63
CA THR A 310 6.14 -39.05 -19.80
C THR A 310 6.51 -40.46 -19.38
N SER A 311 6.12 -41.46 -20.17
CA SER A 311 6.49 -42.87 -19.90
C SER A 311 8.00 -43.06 -19.76
N ASN A 312 8.79 -42.40 -20.62
CA ASN A 312 10.26 -42.46 -20.54
C ASN A 312 10.82 -41.86 -19.24
N HIS A 313 10.24 -40.76 -18.76
CA HIS A 313 10.65 -40.14 -17.50
C HIS A 313 10.34 -41.05 -16.30
N VAL A 314 9.16 -41.68 -16.28
CA VAL A 314 8.78 -42.64 -15.23
C VAL A 314 9.70 -43.86 -15.23
N LEU A 315 9.98 -44.43 -16.41
CA LEU A 315 10.87 -45.60 -16.54
C LEU A 315 12.30 -45.29 -16.11
N ALA A 316 12.85 -44.14 -16.52
CA ALA A 316 14.19 -43.71 -16.10
C ALA A 316 14.29 -43.50 -14.58
N GLY A 317 13.23 -43.02 -13.94
CA GLY A 317 13.17 -42.79 -12.49
C GLY A 317 12.99 -44.05 -11.65
N GLN A 318 12.78 -45.24 -12.24
CA GLN A 318 12.60 -46.48 -11.46
C GLN A 318 13.82 -46.85 -10.62
N ALA A 319 15.02 -46.44 -11.04
CA ALA A 319 16.25 -46.67 -10.27
C ALA A 319 16.28 -45.87 -8.95
N GLU A 320 15.46 -44.82 -8.83
CA GLU A 320 15.37 -43.97 -7.64
C GLU A 320 14.28 -44.45 -6.66
N CYS A 321 13.54 -45.52 -7.00
CA CYS A 321 12.54 -46.09 -6.11
C CYS A 321 13.20 -46.68 -4.85
N PRO A 322 12.64 -46.44 -3.65
CA PRO A 322 13.14 -47.04 -2.43
C PRO A 322 13.19 -48.57 -2.53
N LYS A 323 14.26 -49.18 -2.03
CA LYS A 323 14.47 -50.65 -2.09
C LYS A 323 13.32 -51.43 -1.44
N GLU A 324 12.66 -50.82 -0.47
CA GLU A 324 11.47 -51.34 0.22
C GLU A 324 10.24 -51.51 -0.70
N LEU A 325 10.22 -50.82 -1.85
CA LEU A 325 9.18 -50.92 -2.89
C LEU A 325 9.65 -51.71 -4.11
N SER A 326 10.81 -52.34 -4.04
CA SER A 326 11.33 -53.17 -5.12
C SER A 326 10.33 -54.27 -5.48
N ILE A 327 10.18 -54.50 -6.79
CA ILE A 327 9.36 -55.58 -7.37
C ILE A 327 10.09 -56.95 -7.23
N HIS A 328 11.30 -56.93 -6.64
CA HIS A 328 12.21 -58.06 -6.45
C HIS A 328 12.76 -58.10 -5.03
#